data_AF-A0A537N447-F1
#
_entry.id   AF-A0A537N447-F1
#
_cell.length_a   1.000
_cell.length_b   1.000
_cell.length_c   1.000
_cell.angle_alpha   90.00
_cell.angle_beta   90.00
_cell.angle_gamma   90.00
#
_symmetry.space_group_name_H-M   'P 1'
#
loop_
_entity.id
_entity.type
_entity.pdbx_description
1 polymer ?
#
loop_
_entity_poly.entity_id
_entity_poly.type
_entity_poly.pdbx_seq_one_letter_code
_entity_poly.pdbx_strand_id
1 'polypeptide(L)' 'MGALRDFVADVLEMEGSAVEPVGPDGLDVVATSELRAAMGWPELARLGFGTAQPADATPIGFEGEWL' A
#
# COMPACT_ATOMS: atom_id res chain seq x y z
N MET A 1 10.24 -3.57 13.41
CA MET A 1 9.11 -4.35 12.88
C MET A 1 8.44 -3.55 11.77
N GLY A 2 9.12 -3.38 10.63
CA GLY A 2 8.59 -2.63 9.48
C GLY A 2 9.00 -3.24 8.12
N ALA A 3 9.61 -4.44 8.13
CA ALA A 3 10.25 -4.99 6.93
C ALA A 3 9.31 -5.14 5.74
N LEU A 4 8.03 -5.47 5.97
CA LEU A 4 7.03 -5.54 4.89
C LEU A 4 6.67 -4.14 4.35
N ARG A 5 6.47 -3.17 5.25
CA ARG A 5 6.21 -1.78 4.87
C ARG A 5 7.35 -1.23 4.03
N ASP A 6 8.58 -1.39 4.51
CA ASP A 6 9.78 -0.89 3.86
C ASP A 6 9.99 -1.58 2.51
N PHE A 7 9.79 -2.90 2.46
CA PHE A 7 9.82 -3.65 1.19
C PHE A 7 8.79 -3.14 0.17
N VAL A 8 7.55 -2.89 0.59
CA VAL A 8 6.52 -2.35 -0.30
C VAL A 8 6.86 -0.93 -0.75
N ALA A 9 7.41 -0.10 0.14
CA ALA A 9 7.88 1.24 -0.22
C ALA A 9 8.96 1.16 -1.32
N ASP A 10 9.99 0.34 -1.12
CA ASP A 10 11.06 0.14 -2.10
C ASP A 10 10.51 -0.31 -3.46
N VAL A 11 9.58 -1.27 -3.48
CA VAL A 11 8.97 -1.76 -4.72
C VAL A 11 8.18 -0.67 -5.44
N LEU A 12 7.36 0.09 -4.71
CA LEU A 12 6.55 1.16 -5.29
C LEU A 12 7.41 2.30 -5.85
N GLU A 13 8.51 2.64 -5.18
CA GLU A 13 9.48 3.61 -5.66
C GLU A 13 10.20 3.13 -6.93
N MET A 14 10.58 1.84 -7.00
CA MET A 14 11.15 1.25 -8.22
C MET A 14 10.17 1.30 -9.40
N GLU A 15 8.87 1.15 -9.15
CA GLU A 15 7.80 1.27 -10.16
C GLU A 15 7.43 2.73 -10.47
N GLY A 16 8.15 3.71 -9.90
CA GLY A 16 8.03 5.13 -10.21
C GLY A 16 6.94 5.86 -9.42
N SER A 17 6.38 5.26 -8.38
CA SER A 17 5.48 5.95 -7.45
C SER A 17 6.28 6.78 -6.45
N ALA A 18 5.73 7.92 -6.01
CA ALA A 18 6.30 8.65 -4.88
C ALA A 18 5.71 8.09 -3.59
N VAL A 19 6.55 7.71 -2.63
CA VAL A 19 6.15 7.07 -1.38
C VAL A 19 6.65 7.89 -0.19
N GLU A 20 5.78 8.11 0.80
CA GLU A 20 6.14 8.78 2.05
C GLU A 20 5.70 7.94 3.26
N PRO A 21 6.61 7.60 4.18
CA PRO A 21 6.23 6.93 5.43
C PRO A 21 5.38 7.81 6.34
N VAL A 22 4.25 7.27 6.80
CA VAL A 22 3.37 7.93 7.78
C VAL A 22 3.31 7.10 9.05
N GLY A 23 4.10 7.48 10.04
CA GLY A 23 4.23 6.73 11.28
C GLY A 23 4.90 5.35 11.08
N PRO A 24 4.76 4.42 12.04
CA PRO A 24 5.42 3.12 11.97
C PRO A 24 4.80 2.19 10.93
N ASP A 25 3.49 2.26 10.72
CA ASP A 25 2.71 1.26 9.98
C ASP A 25 1.94 1.82 8.78
N GLY A 26 2.32 3.00 8.28
CA GLY A 26 1.61 3.67 7.18
C GLY A 26 2.53 4.12 6.06
N LEU A 27 2.02 4.08 4.83
CA LEU A 27 2.62 4.71 3.65
C LEU A 27 1.58 5.57 2.93
N ASP A 28 1.96 6.79 2.56
CA ASP A 28 1.30 7.54 1.50
C ASP A 28 1.95 7.25 0.18
N VAL A 29 1.13 7.04 -0.85
CA VAL A 29 1.59 6.67 -2.18
C VAL A 29 0.89 7.57 -3.19
N VAL A 30 1.69 8.31 -3.96
CA VAL A 30 1.23 8.91 -5.22
C VAL A 30 1.46 7.88 -6.32
N ALA A 31 0.38 7.18 -6.69
CA ALA A 31 0.42 6.05 -7.60
C ALA A 31 0.52 6.49 -9.06
N THR A 32 1.35 5.79 -9.84
CA THR A 32 1.44 5.96 -11.29
C THR A 32 0.13 5.59 -11.98
N SER A 33 -0.07 6.05 -13.22
CA SER A 33 -1.24 5.71 -14.03
C SER A 33 -1.46 4.20 -14.16
N GLU A 34 -0.39 3.45 -14.34
CA GLU A 34 -0.33 2.01 -14.50
C GLU A 34 -0.78 1.33 -13.22
N LEU A 35 -0.24 1.74 -12.07
CA LEU A 35 -0.59 1.18 -10.76
C LEU A 35 -2.04 1.49 -10.38
N ARG A 36 -2.50 2.72 -10.65
CA ARG A 36 -3.90 3.12 -10.46
C ARG A 36 -4.85 2.25 -11.28
N ALA A 37 -4.52 2.00 -12.54
CA ALA A 37 -5.34 1.15 -13.41
C ALA A 37 -5.34 -0.32 -12.95
N ALA A 38 -4.18 -0.84 -12.53
CA ALA A 38 -4.04 -2.24 -12.09
C ALA A 38 -4.73 -2.51 -10.74
N MET A 39 -4.61 -1.58 -9.79
CA MET A 39 -5.08 -1.77 -8.42
C MET A 39 -6.43 -1.09 -8.13
N GLY A 40 -6.95 -0.30 -9.08
CA GLY A 40 -8.15 0.51 -8.88
C GLY A 40 -7.93 1.64 -7.87
N TRP A 41 -6.69 2.06 -7.65
CA TRP A 41 -6.36 3.07 -6.63
C TRP A 41 -6.65 4.50 -7.10
N PRO A 42 -7.00 5.40 -6.16
CA PRO A 42 -6.91 6.83 -6.41
C PRO A 42 -5.45 7.25 -6.65
N GLU A 43 -5.25 8.49 -7.11
CA GLU A 43 -3.91 9.04 -7.32
C GLU A 43 -3.10 9.10 -6.03
N LEU A 44 -3.73 9.54 -4.93
CA LEU A 44 -3.16 9.48 -3.60
C LEU A 44 -3.87 8.38 -2.79
N ALA A 45 -3.14 7.33 -2.44
CA ALA A 45 -3.62 6.21 -1.64
C ALA A 45 -2.82 6.09 -0.34
N ARG A 46 -3.48 5.61 0.73
CA ARG A 46 -2.82 5.28 2.00
C ARG A 46 -2.84 3.77 2.21
N LEU A 47 -1.66 3.21 2.45
CA LEU A 47 -1.47 1.80 2.76
C LEU A 47 -1.21 1.65 4.27
N GLY A 48 -2.00 0.81 4.93
CA GLY A 48 -1.85 0.46 6.33
C GLY A 48 -1.27 -0.94 6.51
N PHE A 49 -0.29 -1.07 7.41
CA PHE A 49 0.39 -2.32 7.75
C PHE A 49 0.16 -2.77 9.21
N GLY A 50 -0.61 -1.98 9.96
CA GLY A 50 -0.95 -2.26 11.36
C GLY A 50 -2.14 -3.20 11.49
N THR A 51 -2.43 -3.63 12.72
CA THR A 51 -3.56 -4.53 13.02
C THR A 51 -4.91 -3.81 13.08
N ALA A 52 -4.90 -2.47 13.08
CA ALA A 52 -6.13 -1.67 13.11
C ALA A 52 -6.60 -1.43 11.67
N GLN A 53 -7.82 -1.86 11.36
CA GLN A 53 -8.47 -1.60 10.08
C GLN A 53 -9.48 -0.46 10.23
N PRO A 54 -9.26 0.70 9.59
CA PRO A 54 -10.26 1.77 9.49
C PRO A 54 -11.54 1.29 8.80
N ALA A 55 -12.67 1.91 9.12
CA ALA A 55 -13.98 1.52 8.58
C ALA A 55 -14.10 1.67 7.04
N ASP A 56 -13.29 2.54 6.45
CA ASP A 56 -13.20 2.83 5.01
C ASP A 56 -12.01 2.14 4.33
N ALA A 57 -11.22 1.35 5.06
CA ALA A 57 -10.08 0.65 4.50
C ALA A 57 -10.52 -0.59 3.72
N THR A 58 -10.05 -0.70 2.47
CA THR A 58 -10.17 -1.93 1.70
C THR A 58 -9.11 -2.93 2.19
N PRO A 59 -9.49 -4.11 2.71
CA PRO A 59 -8.51 -5.11 3.11
C PRO A 59 -7.76 -5.61 1.87
N ILE A 60 -6.44 -5.53 1.91
CA ILE A 60 -5.56 -6.15 0.92
C ILE A 60 -4.87 -7.31 1.62
N GLY A 61 -5.25 -8.52 1.25
CA GLY A 61 -4.70 -9.75 1.80
C GLY A 61 -4.87 -10.88 0.81
N PHE A 62 -4.15 -11.98 1.03
CA PHE A 62 -4.37 -13.21 0.30
C PHE A 62 -5.63 -13.91 0.82
N GLU A 63 -6.81 -13.35 0.54
CA GLU A 63 -8.09 -14.07 0.68
C GLU A 63 -8.41 -14.90 -0.57
N GLY A 64 -7.37 -15.45 -1.21
CA GLY A 64 -7.55 -16.52 -2.18
C GLY A 64 -7.69 -17.83 -1.41
N GLU A 65 -8.60 -18.69 -1.85
CA GLU A 65 -8.84 -20.07 -1.39
C GLU A 65 -7.59 -20.97 -1.55
N TRP A 66 -6.48 -20.60 -0.91
CA TRP A 66 -5.27 -21.39 -0.78
C TRP A 66 -5.25 -22.02 0.63
N LEU A 67 -6.33 -22.75 0.93
CA LEU A 67 -6.42 -23.81 1.94
C LEU A 67 -7.33 -24.91 1.40
#